data_AF-A0A2D9EUR8-F1
#
_entry.id   AF-A0A2D9EUR8-F1
#
_cell.length_a   1.000
_cell.length_b   1.000
_cell.length_c   1.000
_cell.angle_alpha   90.00
_cell.angle_beta   90.00
_cell.angle_gamma   90.00
#
_symmetry.space_group_name_H-M   'P 1'
#
loop_
_entity.id
_entity.type
_entity.pdbx_description
1 polymer ?
#
loop_
_entity_poly.entity_id
_entity_poly.type
_entity_poly.pdbx_seq_one_letter_code
_entity_poly.pdbx_strand_id
1 'polypeptide(L)'
;MMKRRVVPVLAVILILTSGCTSGPPDLDGDGISDSEDLDIDGDGWDNDIELNCSTDQLISSSVPSDIDGDMICDFLDSDDDGDLWGDFTELDC
;
A
#
# COMPACT_ATOMS: atom_id res chain seq x y z
N MET A 1 -16.90 51.75 25.13
CA MET A 1 -16.21 50.69 25.91
C MET A 1 -16.18 49.40 25.08
N MET A 2 -15.04 49.08 24.46
CA MET A 2 -14.88 47.88 23.63
C MET A 2 -14.69 46.66 24.54
N LYS A 3 -15.64 45.72 24.52
CA LYS A 3 -15.52 44.44 25.24
C LYS A 3 -14.49 43.59 24.49
N ARG A 4 -13.26 43.50 25.01
CA ARG A 4 -12.24 42.58 24.49
C ARG A 4 -12.75 41.15 24.66
N ARG A 5 -13.10 40.49 23.55
CA ARG A 5 -13.46 39.06 23.56
C ARG A 5 -12.15 38.28 23.65
N VAL A 6 -11.84 37.78 24.84
CA VAL A 6 -10.68 36.92 25.07
C VAL A 6 -11.06 35.52 24.56
N VAL A 7 -10.52 35.12 23.42
CA VAL A 7 -10.67 33.74 22.94
C VAL A 7 -9.78 32.88 23.84
N PRO A 8 -10.31 31.88 24.55
CA PRO A 8 -9.49 31.08 25.45
C PRO A 8 -8.41 30.36 24.65
N VAL A 9 -7.18 30.33 25.16
CA VAL A 9 -6.04 29.63 24.55
C VAL A 9 -6.39 28.16 24.26
N LEU A 10 -7.24 27.55 25.10
CA LEU A 10 -7.80 26.21 24.91
C LEU A 10 -8.60 26.07 23.59
N ALA A 11 -9.32 27.11 23.17
CA ALA A 11 -10.03 27.12 21.89
C ALA A 11 -9.08 27.35 20.70
N VAL A 12 -7.93 28.00 20.89
CA VAL A 12 -6.89 28.13 19.86
C VAL A 12 -6.14 26.80 19.67
N ILE A 13 -5.89 26.08 20.77
CA ILE A 13 -5.29 24.74 20.73
C ILE A 13 -6.22 23.75 20.02
N LEU A 14 -7.53 23.83 20.22
CA LEU A 14 -8.51 22.97 19.55
C LEU A 14 -8.56 23.17 18.02
N ILE A 15 -8.21 24.37 17.53
CA ILE A 15 -8.22 24.69 16.09
C ILE A 15 -6.92 24.24 15.42
N LEU A 16 -5.82 24.11 16.18
CA LEU A 16 -4.51 23.65 15.67
C LEU A 16 -4.39 22.11 15.61
N THR A 17 -5.29 21.36 16.23
CA THR A 17 -5.32 19.89 16.18
C THR A 17 -6.18 19.32 15.05
N SER A 18 -6.90 20.16 14.30
CA SER A 18 -7.80 19.75 13.22
C SER A 18 -7.14 19.88 11.84
N GLY A 19 -5.88 19.45 11.73
CA GLY A 19 -5.18 19.35 10.45
C GLY A 19 -5.56 18.10 9.67
N CYS A 20 -6.85 17.85 9.42
CA CYS A 20 -7.23 16.96 8.31
C CYS A 20 -7.32 17.85 7.08
N THR A 21 -6.21 18.00 6.37
CA THR A 21 -6.22 18.55 5.01
C THR A 21 -6.97 17.52 4.18
N SER A 22 -8.12 17.90 3.63
CA SER A 22 -8.97 17.07 2.78
C SER A 22 -8.32 16.88 1.40
N GLY A 23 -7.16 16.23 1.37
CA GLY A 23 -6.57 15.70 0.15
C GLY A 23 -7.38 14.51 -0.36
N PRO A 24 -7.12 14.06 -1.61
CA PRO A 24 -7.55 12.72 -2.02
C PRO A 24 -7.03 11.66 -1.03
N PRO A 25 -7.67 10.47 -0.96
CA PRO A 25 -7.13 9.33 -0.23
C PRO A 25 -5.66 9.07 -0.59
N ASP A 26 -4.90 8.65 0.42
CA ASP A 26 -3.46 8.39 0.41
C ASP A 26 -3.23 7.37 1.55
N LEU A 27 -3.34 6.08 1.21
CA LEU A 27 -3.46 4.97 2.17
C LEU A 27 -2.14 4.69 2.90
N ASP A 28 -1.01 4.72 2.20
CA ASP A 28 0.31 4.46 2.76
C ASP A 28 1.00 5.76 3.27
N GLY A 29 0.51 6.94 2.84
CA GLY A 29 0.97 8.24 3.30
C GLY A 29 2.24 8.73 2.60
N ASP A 30 2.56 8.22 1.41
CA ASP A 30 3.76 8.61 0.65
C ASP A 30 3.60 9.96 -0.09
N GLY A 31 2.37 10.46 -0.18
CA GLY A 31 2.01 11.73 -0.80
C GLY A 31 1.55 11.63 -2.25
N ILE A 32 1.42 10.42 -2.79
CA ILE A 32 0.68 10.08 -4.00
C ILE A 32 -0.76 9.74 -3.59
N SER A 33 -1.73 10.07 -4.43
CA SER A 33 -3.13 9.72 -4.12
C SER A 33 -3.42 8.28 -4.53
N ASP A 34 -4.26 7.55 -3.79
CA ASP A 34 -4.63 6.14 -4.11
C ASP A 34 -5.05 5.92 -5.58
N SER A 35 -5.63 6.92 -6.24
CA SER A 35 -6.04 6.81 -7.66
C SER A 35 -4.91 6.89 -8.68
N GLU A 36 -3.73 7.36 -8.26
CA GLU A 36 -2.54 7.59 -9.08
C GLU A 36 -1.32 6.82 -8.53
N ASP A 37 -1.51 6.04 -7.47
CA ASP A 37 -0.49 5.24 -6.83
C ASP A 37 -0.40 3.85 -7.48
N LEU A 38 0.82 3.37 -7.68
CA LEU A 38 1.08 2.05 -8.24
C LEU A 38 1.18 0.97 -7.16
N ASP A 39 1.36 1.35 -5.90
CA ASP A 39 1.45 0.48 -4.72
C ASP A 39 0.66 1.15 -3.59
N ILE A 40 -0.67 0.99 -3.61
CA ILE A 40 -1.59 1.80 -2.79
C ILE A 40 -1.37 1.59 -1.28
N ASP A 41 -0.89 0.42 -0.86
CA ASP A 41 -0.68 0.11 0.56
C ASP A 41 0.79 0.14 1.01
N GLY A 42 1.71 0.34 0.06
CA GLY A 42 3.13 0.59 0.30
C GLY A 42 3.90 -0.64 0.78
N ASP A 43 3.48 -1.85 0.40
CA ASP A 43 4.12 -3.09 0.81
C ASP A 43 5.24 -3.57 -0.13
N GLY A 44 5.37 -2.90 -1.29
CA GLY A 44 6.39 -3.15 -2.30
C GLY A 44 5.91 -3.96 -3.50
N TRP A 45 4.63 -4.33 -3.57
CA TRP A 45 4.01 -4.97 -4.73
C TRP A 45 3.12 -4.00 -5.50
N ASP A 46 3.26 -3.99 -6.83
CA ASP A 46 2.40 -3.18 -7.68
C ASP A 46 0.94 -3.71 -7.62
N ASN A 47 -0.04 -2.80 -7.54
CA ASN A 47 -1.47 -3.13 -7.48
C ASN A 47 -1.92 -4.10 -8.59
N ASP A 48 -1.41 -3.91 -9.81
CA ASP A 48 -1.75 -4.76 -10.97
C ASP A 48 -1.20 -6.19 -10.80
N ILE A 49 -0.04 -6.33 -10.16
CA ILE A 49 0.57 -7.64 -9.87
C ILE A 49 -0.26 -8.33 -8.81
N GLU A 50 -0.60 -7.64 -7.72
CA GLU A 50 -1.46 -8.17 -6.66
C GLU A 50 -2.81 -8.68 -7.17
N LEU A 51 -3.48 -7.91 -8.04
CA LEU A 51 -4.72 -8.34 -8.69
C LEU A 51 -4.55 -9.63 -9.51
N ASN A 52 -3.42 -9.76 -10.22
CA ASN A 52 -3.12 -10.97 -11.00
C ASN A 52 -2.73 -12.16 -10.09
N CYS A 53 -2.13 -11.89 -8.94
CA CYS A 53 -1.69 -12.86 -7.94
C CYS A 53 -2.76 -13.17 -6.89
N SER A 54 -3.98 -12.62 -7.05
CA SER A 54 -5.13 -12.83 -6.16
C SER A 54 -4.92 -12.32 -4.72
N THR A 55 -4.17 -11.24 -4.56
CA THR A 55 -3.98 -10.54 -3.28
C THR A 55 -4.73 -9.20 -3.26
N ASP A 56 -4.86 -8.59 -2.08
CA ASP A 56 -5.63 -7.37 -1.85
C ASP A 56 -4.71 -6.15 -1.73
N GLN A 57 -4.66 -5.37 -2.81
CA GLN A 57 -3.91 -4.11 -3.00
C GLN A 57 -4.26 -2.94 -2.05
N LEU A 58 -5.04 -3.21 -1.01
CA LEU A 58 -5.41 -2.24 0.04
C LEU A 58 -4.98 -2.72 1.43
N ILE A 59 -4.24 -3.83 1.51
CA ILE A 59 -3.85 -4.50 2.74
C ILE A 59 -2.38 -4.93 2.63
N SER A 60 -1.47 -4.12 3.18
CA SER A 60 -0.01 -4.35 3.17
C SER A 60 0.52 -5.64 3.82
N SER A 61 -0.37 -6.50 4.32
CA SER A 61 -0.04 -7.85 4.79
C SER A 61 -0.49 -8.95 3.83
N SER A 62 -1.21 -8.56 2.78
CA SER A 62 -1.74 -9.41 1.71
C SER A 62 -0.75 -9.38 0.55
N VAL A 63 0.46 -9.88 0.76
CA VAL A 63 1.49 -9.95 -0.28
C VAL A 63 1.35 -11.22 -1.14
N PRO A 64 1.71 -11.18 -2.43
CA PRO A 64 1.91 -12.37 -3.24
C PRO A 64 2.97 -13.32 -2.65
N SER A 65 2.83 -14.62 -2.91
CA SER A 65 3.95 -15.55 -2.71
C SER A 65 4.97 -15.37 -3.83
N ASP A 66 6.25 -15.34 -3.50
CA ASP A 66 7.39 -15.13 -4.40
C ASP A 66 8.60 -15.86 -3.77
N ILE A 67 8.76 -17.15 -4.10
CA ILE A 67 9.73 -18.04 -3.43
C ILE A 67 11.17 -17.71 -3.84
N ASP A 68 11.41 -17.35 -5.10
CA ASP A 68 12.75 -17.04 -5.61
C ASP A 68 13.12 -15.55 -5.50
N GLY A 69 12.13 -14.68 -5.30
CA GLY A 69 12.29 -13.27 -5.03
C GLY A 69 12.51 -12.41 -6.28
N ASP A 70 12.02 -12.84 -7.44
CA ASP A 70 12.21 -12.14 -8.72
C ASP A 70 11.12 -11.09 -9.05
N MET A 71 10.13 -10.95 -8.15
CA MET A 71 8.95 -10.08 -8.27
C MET A 71 7.89 -10.58 -9.28
N ILE A 72 7.94 -11.86 -9.65
CA ILE A 72 6.85 -12.59 -10.27
C ILE A 72 6.30 -13.52 -9.19
N CYS A 73 5.00 -13.44 -8.92
CA CYS A 73 4.44 -14.34 -7.91
C CYS A 73 4.42 -15.78 -8.40
N ASP A 74 4.54 -16.75 -7.48
CA ASP A 74 4.51 -18.21 -7.74
C ASP A 74 3.32 -18.65 -8.62
N PHE A 75 2.21 -17.89 -8.63
CA PHE A 75 1.06 -18.22 -9.47
C PHE A 75 1.28 -17.93 -10.97
N LEU A 76 2.16 -16.99 -11.29
CA LEU A 76 2.47 -16.50 -12.63
C LEU A 76 3.88 -16.88 -13.09
N ASP A 77 4.75 -17.23 -12.16
CA ASP A 77 6.05 -17.77 -12.44
C ASP A 77 5.93 -19.24 -12.91
N SER A 78 6.91 -19.67 -13.69
CA SER A 78 7.00 -21.02 -14.22
C SER A 78 8.20 -21.78 -13.68
N ASP A 79 8.99 -21.15 -12.82
CA ASP A 79 10.20 -21.63 -12.16
C ASP A 79 10.23 -21.06 -10.73
N ASP A 80 9.17 -21.30 -9.95
CA ASP A 80 8.89 -20.61 -8.68
C ASP A 80 10.05 -20.62 -7.66
N ASP A 81 10.97 -21.60 -7.74
CA ASP A 81 12.11 -21.72 -6.82
C ASP A 81 13.47 -21.29 -7.42
N GLY A 82 13.48 -20.85 -8.67
CA GLY A 82 14.62 -20.25 -9.36
C GLY A 82 15.80 -21.20 -9.61
N ASP A 83 15.57 -22.52 -9.64
CA ASP A 83 16.62 -23.52 -9.82
C ASP A 83 16.90 -23.90 -11.30
N LEU A 84 16.18 -23.26 -12.23
CA LEU A 84 16.17 -23.47 -13.69
C LEU A 84 15.37 -24.70 -14.16
N TRP A 85 14.59 -25.31 -13.28
CA TRP A 85 13.69 -26.41 -13.61
C TRP A 85 12.25 -25.99 -13.35
N GLY A 86 11.60 -25.50 -14.40
CA GLY A 86 10.22 -25.06 -14.24
C GLY A 86 9.24 -26.14 -13.79
N ASP A 87 8.14 -25.74 -13.15
CA ASP A 87 7.25 -26.58 -12.31
C ASP A 87 6.73 -27.84 -13.03
N PHE A 88 6.50 -27.75 -14.34
CA PHE A 88 6.07 -28.90 -15.14
C PHE A 88 7.12 -30.03 -15.11
N THR A 89 8.39 -29.66 -15.11
CA THR A 89 9.51 -30.61 -15.04
C THR A 89 9.63 -31.21 -13.65
N GLU A 90 9.36 -30.44 -12.60
CA GLU A 90 9.38 -30.92 -11.21
C GLU A 90 8.23 -31.88 -10.89
N LEU A 91 7.08 -31.74 -11.55
CA LEU A 91 5.93 -32.63 -11.37
C LEU A 91 6.24 -34.10 -11.72
N ASP A 92 7.25 -34.33 -12.57
CA ASP A 92 7.66 -35.66 -13.03
C ASP A 92 8.72 -36.33 -12.11
N CYS A 93 9.04 -35.75 -10.95
CA CYS A 93 10.05 -36.25 -10.00
C CYS A 93 9.54 -37.27 -8.96
#